data_AF-A0A349L1D0-F1
#
_entry.id   AF-A0A349L1D0-F1
#
_cell.length_a   1.000
_cell.length_b   1.000
_cell.length_c   1.000
_cell.angle_alpha   90.00
_cell.angle_beta   90.00
_cell.angle_gamma   90.00
#
_symmetry.space_group_name_H-M   'P 1'
#
loop_
_entity.id
_entity.type
_entity.pdbx_description
1 polymer ?
#
loop_
_entity_poly.entity_id
_entity_poly.type
_entity_poly.pdbx_seq_one_letter_code
_entity_poly.pdbx_strand_id
1 'polypeptide(L)'
;EIIDPTIAGMAKDGIVFTGFLYAGLMIDDKGNPKTLEFNCRMGDPETQPIMARLKTDLLSVMEHAVNGTLDAVELEWDRRTAVGVVMAAAGYPDAPVKGDPIDAIPAETHDAVVFHAGTTQADGKLYTNGGRVLCVV
;
A
#
# COMPACT_ATOMS: atom_id res chain seq x y z
N GLU A 1 20.75 6.38 4.45
CA GLU A 1 21.32 7.34 3.48
C GLU A 1 20.28 8.10 2.64
N ILE A 2 19.02 7.64 2.53
CA ILE A 2 17.96 8.36 1.80
C ILE A 2 16.91 8.93 2.77
N ILE A 3 16.24 8.08 3.56
CA ILE A 3 15.13 8.49 4.42
C ILE A 3 15.54 9.53 5.46
N ASP A 4 16.53 9.23 6.33
CA ASP A 4 16.91 10.18 7.40
C ASP A 4 17.44 11.51 6.86
N PRO A 5 18.31 11.56 5.82
CA PRO A 5 18.72 12.84 5.24
C PRO A 5 17.57 13.64 4.63
N THR A 6 16.59 12.98 4.01
CA THR A 6 15.39 13.66 3.50
C THR A 6 14.58 14.27 4.64
N ILE A 7 14.29 13.52 5.69
CA ILE A 7 13.52 14.03 6.84
C ILE A 7 14.28 15.17 7.55
N ALA A 8 15.59 15.02 7.76
CA ALA A 8 16.42 16.06 8.37
C ALA A 8 16.49 17.32 7.52
N GLY A 9 16.57 17.19 6.19
CA GLY A 9 16.55 18.31 5.25
C GLY A 9 15.23 19.08 5.31
N MET A 10 14.11 18.36 5.25
CA MET A 10 12.79 18.97 5.36
C MET A 10 12.60 19.69 6.71
N ALA A 11 13.06 19.08 7.81
CA ALA A 11 13.03 19.70 9.14
C ALA A 11 13.88 20.98 9.21
N LYS A 12 15.07 20.99 8.59
CA LYS A 12 15.95 22.16 8.50
C LYS A 12 15.28 23.33 7.75
N ASP A 13 14.46 23.02 6.76
CA ASP A 13 13.69 24.00 6.00
C ASP A 13 12.37 24.41 6.71
N GLY A 14 12.12 23.90 7.92
CA GLY A 14 10.92 24.19 8.70
C GLY A 14 9.68 23.40 8.27
N ILE A 15 9.84 22.37 7.44
CA ILE A 15 8.78 21.54 6.88
C ILE A 15 8.84 20.15 7.53
N VAL A 16 8.40 20.04 8.79
CA VAL A 16 8.42 18.74 9.48
C VAL A 16 7.44 17.77 8.82
N PHE A 17 7.93 16.59 8.41
CA PHE A 17 7.13 15.53 7.83
C PHE A 17 6.78 14.47 8.88
N THR A 18 5.49 14.13 8.99
CA THR A 18 5.01 12.94 9.72
C THR A 18 4.02 12.17 8.85
N GLY A 19 4.11 10.85 8.85
CA GLY A 19 3.29 9.97 8.00
C GLY A 19 4.12 8.96 7.23
N PHE A 20 3.57 8.47 6.11
CA PHE A 20 4.23 7.47 5.26
C PHE A 20 5.09 8.15 4.20
N LEU A 21 6.40 8.18 4.42
CA LEU A 21 7.37 8.58 3.40
C LEU A 21 7.76 7.35 2.57
N TYR A 22 7.18 7.23 1.38
CA TYR A 22 7.52 6.19 0.42
C TYR A 22 8.65 6.69 -0.48
N ALA A 23 9.70 5.89 -0.64
CA ALA A 23 10.80 6.16 -1.56
C ALA A 23 10.85 5.09 -2.66
N GLY A 24 10.62 5.48 -3.90
CA GLY A 24 10.87 4.64 -5.06
C GLY A 24 12.36 4.61 -5.33
N LEU A 25 13.00 3.44 -5.22
CA LEU A 25 14.45 3.30 -5.33
C LEU A 25 14.84 2.47 -6.56
N MET A 26 15.91 2.87 -7.21
CA MET A 26 16.66 2.06 -8.14
C MET A 26 18.01 1.69 -7.51
N ILE A 27 18.34 0.41 -7.47
CA ILE A 27 19.59 -0.08 -6.90
C ILE A 27 20.50 -0.49 -8.06
N ASP A 28 21.71 0.07 -8.11
CA ASP A 28 22.68 -0.26 -9.17
C ASP A 28 23.35 -1.63 -8.95
N ASP A 29 24.18 -2.06 -9.89
CA ASP A 29 24.90 -3.34 -9.87
C ASP A 29 25.89 -3.48 -8.69
N LYS A 30 26.25 -2.37 -8.05
CA LYS A 30 27.12 -2.32 -6.87
C LYS A 30 26.32 -2.21 -5.57
N GLY A 31 25.00 -2.18 -5.63
CA GLY A 31 24.13 -2.07 -4.48
C GLY A 31 23.86 -0.63 -4.00
N ASN A 32 24.28 0.39 -4.76
CA ASN A 32 24.02 1.78 -4.36
C ASN A 32 22.57 2.16 -4.71
N PRO A 33 21.77 2.64 -3.74
CA PRO A 33 20.42 3.09 -4.01
C PRO A 33 20.42 4.51 -4.56
N LYS A 34 19.53 4.77 -5.53
CA LYS A 34 19.20 6.09 -6.03
C LYS A 34 17.70 6.31 -5.95
N THR A 35 17.29 7.45 -5.41
CA THR A 35 15.87 7.82 -5.37
C THR A 35 15.39 8.17 -6.77
N LEU A 36 14.31 7.52 -7.20
CA LEU A 36 13.54 7.89 -8.39
C LEU A 36 12.48 8.92 -8.05
N GLU A 37 11.73 8.66 -6.98
CA GLU A 37 10.60 9.48 -6.56
C GLU A 37 10.31 9.31 -5.07
N PHE A 38 9.58 10.29 -4.52
CA PHE A 38 8.95 10.20 -3.22
C PHE A 38 7.44 10.28 -3.36
N ASN A 39 6.73 9.53 -2.52
CA ASN A 39 5.29 9.67 -2.32
C ASN A 39 5.03 9.94 -0.82
N CYS A 40 4.13 10.87 -0.53
CA CYS A 40 3.77 11.27 0.83
C CYS A 40 2.61 10.45 1.41
N ARG A 41 2.47 9.22 0.95
CA ARG A 41 1.36 8.31 1.26
C ARG A 41 1.80 6.87 1.04
N MET A 42 0.98 5.96 1.52
CA MET A 42 1.06 4.53 1.25
C MET A 42 0.91 4.20 -0.25
N GLY A 43 1.69 3.22 -0.71
CA GLY A 43 1.64 2.70 -2.08
C GLY A 43 0.32 1.97 -2.36
N ASP A 44 -0.12 1.98 -3.62
CA ASP A 44 -1.16 1.05 -4.08
C ASP A 44 -0.66 0.53 -5.43
N PRO A 45 -0.33 -0.77 -5.55
CA PRO A 45 -0.77 -1.88 -4.69
C PRO A 45 0.22 -2.34 -3.60
N GLU A 46 1.24 -1.57 -3.23
CA GLU A 46 2.27 -2.03 -2.28
C GLU A 46 1.74 -2.21 -0.85
N THR A 47 0.77 -1.40 -0.43
CA THR A 47 0.24 -1.44 0.93
C THR A 47 -0.45 -2.76 1.25
N GLN A 48 -1.18 -3.35 0.31
CA GLN A 48 -1.95 -4.57 0.53
C GLN A 48 -1.07 -5.74 1.05
N PRO A 49 0.02 -6.15 0.36
CA PRO A 49 0.92 -7.19 0.86
C PRO A 49 1.81 -6.75 2.03
N ILE A 50 2.15 -5.45 2.16
CA ILE A 50 2.88 -4.97 3.35
C ILE A 50 2.01 -5.13 4.60
N MET A 51 0.77 -4.65 4.54
CA MET A 51 -0.15 -4.66 5.67
C MET A 51 -0.63 -6.05 6.05
N ALA A 52 -0.72 -6.98 5.10
CA ALA A 52 -0.96 -8.40 5.39
C ALA A 52 0.12 -9.04 6.29
N ARG A 53 1.29 -8.40 6.42
CA ARG A 53 2.39 -8.86 7.26
C ARG A 53 2.53 -8.09 8.56
N LEU A 54 1.81 -6.99 8.76
CA LEU A 54 1.92 -6.20 9.99
C LEU A 54 1.19 -6.94 11.13
N LYS A 55 1.90 -7.22 12.23
CA LYS A 55 1.30 -7.81 13.45
C LYS A 55 0.95 -6.75 14.48
N THR A 56 1.76 -5.69 14.56
CA THR A 56 1.46 -4.54 15.42
C THR A 56 0.15 -3.90 14.99
N ASP A 57 -0.66 -3.48 15.96
CA ASP A 57 -1.89 -2.73 15.67
C ASP A 57 -1.55 -1.41 14.97
N LEU A 58 -2.02 -1.25 13.72
CA LEU A 58 -1.78 -0.05 12.93
C LEU A 58 -2.33 1.21 13.61
N LEU A 59 -3.44 1.10 14.35
CA LEU A 59 -4.02 2.27 15.02
C LEU A 59 -3.05 2.82 16.07
N SER A 60 -2.48 1.96 16.91
CA SER A 60 -1.45 2.37 17.87
C SER A 60 -0.25 3.06 17.19
N VAL A 61 0.23 2.54 16.06
CA VAL A 61 1.33 3.16 15.30
C VAL A 61 0.94 4.57 14.81
N MET A 62 -0.28 4.73 14.30
CA MET A 62 -0.78 6.03 13.86
C MET A 62 -0.94 7.01 15.03
N GLU A 63 -1.35 6.56 16.21
CA GLU A 63 -1.40 7.39 17.42
C GLU A 63 -0.01 7.90 17.81
N HIS A 64 1.01 7.04 17.76
CA HIS A 64 2.40 7.44 17.97
C HIS A 64 2.89 8.45 16.91
N ALA A 65 2.49 8.30 15.64
CA ALA A 65 2.81 9.24 14.57
C ALA A 65 2.22 10.64 14.80
N VAL A 66 0.94 10.70 15.21
CA VAL A 66 0.25 11.96 15.50
C VAL A 66 0.83 12.64 16.74
N ASN A 67 1.23 11.88 17.75
CA ASN A 67 1.77 12.40 19.00
C ASN A 67 3.29 12.69 18.95
N GLY A 68 3.97 12.39 17.84
CA GLY A 68 5.42 12.61 17.71
C GLY A 68 6.25 11.67 18.58
N THR A 69 5.72 10.49 18.90
CA THR A 69 6.34 9.48 19.77
C THR A 69 6.61 8.17 19.03
N LEU A 70 6.90 8.25 17.72
CA LEU A 70 7.20 7.07 16.89
C LEU A 70 8.45 6.30 17.35
N ASP A 71 9.35 6.96 18.07
CA ASP A 71 10.51 6.35 18.71
C ASP A 71 10.14 5.41 19.88
N ALA A 72 8.89 5.46 20.35
CA ALA A 72 8.39 4.62 21.44
C ALA A 72 7.61 3.37 20.96
N VAL A 73 7.52 3.12 19.65
CA VAL A 73 6.83 1.96 19.09
C VAL A 73 7.76 1.15 18.19
N GLU A 74 7.70 -0.18 18.30
CA GLU A 74 8.40 -1.10 17.41
C GLU A 74 7.39 -1.89 16.58
N LEU A 75 7.66 -2.04 15.28
CA LEU A 75 6.78 -2.77 14.37
C LEU A 75 7.16 -4.25 14.35
N GLU A 76 6.23 -5.10 14.77
CA GLU A 76 6.30 -6.54 14.63
C GLU A 76 5.74 -6.98 13.28
N TRP A 77 6.47 -7.85 12.61
CA TRP A 77 6.14 -8.32 11.26
C TRP A 77 6.07 -9.84 11.19
N ASP A 78 5.13 -10.34 10.40
CA ASP A 78 5.17 -11.69 9.89
C ASP A 78 6.36 -11.85 8.92
N ARG A 79 7.14 -12.92 9.15
CA ARG A 79 8.31 -13.29 8.35
C ARG A 79 7.92 -13.97 7.05
N ARG A 80 6.68 -14.46 6.94
CA ARG A 80 6.15 -14.99 5.68
C ARG A 80 6.15 -13.92 4.60
N THR A 81 6.33 -14.36 3.36
CA THR A 81 6.18 -13.48 2.19
C THR A 81 4.69 -13.34 1.89
N ALA A 82 4.27 -12.13 1.52
CA ALA A 82 2.95 -11.84 0.99
C ALA A 82 3.10 -11.31 -0.45
N VAL A 83 2.19 -11.67 -1.33
CA VAL A 83 2.22 -11.29 -2.75
C VAL A 83 0.85 -10.75 -3.13
N GLY A 84 0.79 -9.49 -3.55
CA GLY A 84 -0.44 -8.91 -4.09
C GLY A 84 -0.53 -9.09 -5.60
N VAL A 85 -1.64 -9.63 -6.10
CA VAL A 85 -2.00 -9.68 -7.51
C VAL A 85 -3.18 -8.79 -7.78
N VAL A 86 -2.98 -7.76 -8.61
CA VAL A 86 -4.06 -6.87 -9.03
C VAL A 86 -4.84 -7.49 -10.18
N MET A 87 -6.15 -7.65 -9.99
CA MET A 87 -7.10 -7.95 -11.05
C MET A 87 -7.57 -6.64 -11.67
N ALA A 88 -7.19 -6.38 -12.92
CA ALA A 88 -7.58 -5.18 -13.65
C ALA A 88 -8.74 -5.46 -14.62
N ALA A 89 -9.55 -4.45 -14.88
CA ALA A 89 -10.58 -4.53 -15.92
C ALA A 89 -9.94 -4.58 -17.32
N ALA A 90 -10.61 -5.25 -18.25
CA ALA A 90 -10.16 -5.31 -19.64
C ALA A 90 -9.99 -3.89 -20.20
N GLY A 91 -8.88 -3.64 -20.89
CA GLY A 91 -8.55 -2.33 -21.46
C GLY A 91 -7.81 -1.35 -20.53
N TYR A 92 -7.52 -1.72 -19.28
CA TYR A 92 -6.60 -0.97 -18.42
C TYR A 92 -5.16 -0.93 -19.02
N PRO A 93 -4.42 0.19 -18.96
CA PRO A 93 -4.74 1.45 -18.26
C PRO A 93 -5.56 2.48 -19.06
N ASP A 94 -5.75 2.28 -20.36
CA ASP A 94 -6.24 3.32 -21.26
C ASP A 94 -7.78 3.47 -21.25
N ALA A 95 -8.50 2.37 -21.44
CA ALA A 95 -9.96 2.36 -21.60
C ALA A 95 -10.58 1.16 -20.86
N PRO A 96 -10.56 1.16 -19.51
CA PRO A 96 -11.08 0.05 -18.72
C PRO A 96 -12.60 -0.09 -18.87
N VAL A 97 -13.03 -1.32 -19.21
CA VAL A 97 -14.45 -1.69 -19.28
C VAL A 97 -15.04 -1.77 -17.87
N LYS A 98 -16.26 -1.23 -17.69
CA LYS A 98 -16.99 -1.24 -16.41
C LYS A 98 -18.31 -1.99 -16.58
N GLY A 99 -18.84 -2.49 -15.45
CA GLY A 99 -20.12 -3.17 -15.40
C GLY A 99 -20.05 -4.68 -15.69
N ASP A 100 -18.83 -5.24 -15.83
CA ASP A 100 -18.68 -6.68 -15.93
C ASP A 100 -19.02 -7.32 -14.58
N PRO A 101 -19.84 -8.39 -14.56
CA PRO A 101 -20.20 -9.07 -13.33
C PRO A 101 -18.97 -9.76 -12.71
N ILE A 102 -18.91 -9.72 -11.37
CA ILE A 102 -17.94 -10.48 -10.58
C ILE A 102 -18.75 -11.54 -9.85
N ASP A 103 -18.63 -12.80 -10.30
CA ASP A 103 -19.51 -13.89 -9.87
C ASP A 103 -19.43 -14.17 -8.36
N ALA A 104 -18.22 -14.39 -7.83
CA ALA A 104 -18.00 -14.66 -6.43
C ALA A 104 -16.60 -14.23 -5.98
N ILE A 105 -16.52 -13.72 -4.76
CA ILE A 105 -15.26 -13.52 -4.03
C ILE A 105 -15.18 -14.62 -2.96
N PRO A 106 -14.11 -15.42 -2.92
CA PRO A 106 -13.92 -16.41 -1.88
C PRO A 106 -13.95 -15.77 -0.49
N ALA A 107 -14.45 -16.50 0.51
CA ALA A 107 -14.32 -16.06 1.89
C ALA A 107 -12.83 -15.90 2.24
N GLU A 108 -12.53 -14.86 3.02
CA GLU A 108 -11.17 -14.64 3.51
C GLU A 108 -10.68 -15.84 4.32
N THR A 109 -9.38 -16.11 4.21
CA THR A 109 -8.71 -17.14 4.99
C THR A 109 -7.48 -16.54 5.65
N HIS A 110 -6.83 -17.31 6.51
CA HIS A 110 -5.56 -16.89 7.11
C HIS A 110 -4.46 -16.61 6.07
N ASP A 111 -4.55 -17.20 4.88
CA ASP A 111 -3.52 -17.13 3.84
C ASP A 111 -4.00 -16.41 2.57
N ALA A 112 -5.22 -15.85 2.58
CA ALA A 112 -5.76 -15.15 1.41
C ALA A 112 -6.78 -14.09 1.82
N VAL A 113 -6.60 -12.88 1.31
CA VAL A 113 -7.52 -11.75 1.50
C VAL A 113 -7.74 -11.03 0.16
N VAL A 114 -8.97 -10.55 -0.06
CA VAL A 114 -9.34 -9.83 -1.28
C VAL A 114 -9.69 -8.38 -0.96
N PHE A 115 -8.81 -7.47 -1.35
CA PHE A 115 -9.05 -6.03 -1.23
C PHE A 115 -9.82 -5.51 -2.44
N HIS A 116 -10.95 -4.87 -2.18
CA HIS A 116 -11.74 -4.20 -3.21
C HIS A 116 -11.14 -2.83 -3.57
N ALA A 117 -10.90 -2.59 -4.86
CA ALA A 117 -10.55 -1.29 -5.40
C ALA A 117 -11.73 -0.73 -6.20
N GLY A 118 -11.71 -0.85 -7.52
CA GLY A 118 -12.77 -0.40 -8.42
C GLY A 118 -13.92 -1.40 -8.54
N THR A 119 -14.70 -1.61 -7.47
CA THR A 119 -15.93 -2.43 -7.52
C THR A 119 -17.18 -1.63 -7.15
N THR A 120 -18.35 -2.05 -7.62
CA THR A 120 -19.65 -1.54 -7.18
C THR A 120 -20.64 -2.68 -6.94
N GLN A 121 -21.64 -2.45 -6.10
CA GLN A 121 -22.71 -3.42 -5.85
C GLN A 121 -24.05 -2.88 -6.35
N ALA A 122 -24.80 -3.73 -7.05
CA ALA A 122 -26.17 -3.46 -7.47
C ALA A 122 -26.99 -4.76 -7.39
N ASP A 123 -28.17 -4.71 -6.79
CA ASP A 123 -29.07 -5.87 -6.63
C ASP A 123 -28.40 -7.10 -5.99
N GLY A 124 -27.52 -6.87 -5.01
CA GLY A 124 -26.78 -7.92 -4.30
C GLY A 124 -25.68 -8.60 -5.15
N LYS A 125 -25.37 -8.06 -6.33
CA LYS A 125 -24.30 -8.53 -7.21
C LYS A 125 -23.17 -7.52 -7.27
N LEU A 126 -21.95 -8.02 -7.48
CA LEU A 126 -20.74 -7.22 -7.58
C LEU A 126 -20.37 -7.01 -9.05
N TYR A 127 -19.89 -5.82 -9.39
CA TYR A 127 -19.48 -5.46 -10.74
C TYR A 127 -18.17 -4.67 -10.75
N THR A 128 -17.45 -4.73 -11.86
CA THR A 128 -16.29 -3.86 -12.12
C THR A 128 -16.72 -2.40 -12.24
N ASN A 129 -15.94 -1.50 -11.62
CA ASN A 129 -16.22 -0.06 -11.65
C ASN A 129 -14.94 0.81 -11.62
N GLY A 130 -13.81 0.29 -12.10
CA GLY A 130 -12.55 1.01 -12.15
C GLY A 130 -11.49 0.26 -12.97
N GLY A 131 -10.33 0.87 -13.14
CA GLY A 131 -9.21 0.26 -13.87
C GLY A 131 -8.63 -0.95 -13.14
N ARG A 132 -8.16 -0.73 -11.90
CA ARG A 132 -7.83 -1.80 -10.96
C ARG A 132 -9.08 -2.16 -10.17
N VAL A 133 -9.44 -3.44 -10.14
CA VAL A 133 -10.73 -3.89 -9.61
C VAL A 133 -10.55 -4.54 -8.24
N LEU A 134 -9.65 -5.53 -8.14
CA LEU A 134 -9.36 -6.25 -6.91
C LEU A 134 -7.83 -6.33 -6.71
N CYS A 135 -7.39 -6.52 -5.47
CA CYS A 135 -6.05 -6.98 -5.15
C CYS A 135 -6.16 -8.21 -4.24
N VAL A 136 -5.69 -9.35 -4.72
CA VAL A 136 -5.66 -10.60 -3.96
C VAL A 136 -4.28 -10.73 -3.34
N VAL A 137 -4.21 -10.86 -2.02
CA VAL A 137 -2.97 -11.06 -1.25
C VAL A 137 -3.00 -12.42 -0.57
#